data_AF-A0A963LGB4-F1
#
_entry.id   AF-A0A963LGB4-F1
#
_cell.length_a   1.000
_cell.length_b   1.000
_cell.length_c   1.000
_cell.angle_alpha   90.00
_cell.angle_beta   90.00
_cell.angle_gamma   90.00
#
_symmetry.space_group_name_H-M   'P 1'
#
loop_
_entity.id
_entity.type
_entity.pdbx_description
1 polymer ?
#
loop_
_entity_poly.entity_id
_entity_poly.type
_entity_poly.pdbx_seq_one_letter_code
_entity_poly.pdbx_strand_id
1 'polypeptide(L)'
;MDDMSAHTPGPWRITDRYGVLTDQVGIDGRTVCTVWVRQQGHRPSGVDTEPWPEGEANARLIAAAPELLDALRELAELVVLQFGMPPPGADGPLQKALAAIAKADGDTTW
;
A
#
# COMPACT_ATOMS: atom_id res chain seq x y z
N MET A 1 18.71 -11.06 -16.48
CA MET A 1 17.26 -11.18 -16.25
C MET A 1 16.97 -10.18 -15.17
N ASP A 2 16.40 -9.05 -15.57
CA ASP A 2 16.14 -7.92 -14.70
C ASP A 2 15.23 -8.38 -13.57
N ASP A 3 15.75 -8.30 -12.35
CA ASP A 3 14.97 -8.44 -11.14
C ASP A 3 14.09 -7.19 -11.07
N MET A 4 12.93 -7.25 -11.73
CA MET A 4 11.84 -6.29 -11.49
C MET A 4 11.64 -6.30 -9.98
N SER A 5 12.04 -5.22 -9.31
CA SER A 5 12.07 -5.15 -7.85
C SER A 5 10.75 -5.68 -7.28
N ALA A 6 10.75 -6.91 -6.77
CA ALA A 6 9.54 -7.54 -6.30
C ALA A 6 9.05 -6.75 -5.08
N HIS A 7 7.91 -6.07 -5.20
CA HIS A 7 7.23 -5.50 -4.04
C HIS A 7 6.96 -6.63 -3.04
N THR A 8 7.01 -6.35 -1.74
CA THR A 8 6.75 -7.36 -0.71
C THR A 8 5.34 -7.92 -0.91
N PRO A 9 5.18 -9.19 -1.32
CA PRO A 9 3.87 -9.75 -1.58
C PRO A 9 2.99 -9.69 -0.33
N GLY A 10 1.71 -9.37 -0.51
CA GLY A 10 0.73 -9.47 0.56
C GLY A 10 0.40 -10.94 0.91
N PRO A 11 -0.47 -11.16 1.89
CA PRO A 11 -1.19 -10.18 2.69
C PRO A 11 -0.34 -9.64 3.85
N TRP A 12 -0.44 -8.35 4.14
CA TRP A 12 0.22 -7.73 5.29
C TRP A 12 -0.68 -7.76 6.52
N ARG A 13 -0.10 -7.98 7.70
CA ARG A 13 -0.85 -8.03 8.96
C ARG A 13 -0.41 -6.97 9.94
N ILE A 14 -1.37 -6.39 10.65
CA ILE A 14 -1.14 -5.49 11.79
C ILE A 14 -0.85 -6.38 13.00
N THR A 15 0.34 -6.26 13.59
CA THR A 15 0.79 -7.20 14.66
C THR A 15 0.89 -6.58 16.04
N ASP A 16 1.02 -5.25 16.18
CA ASP A 16 1.12 -4.58 17.48
C ASP A 16 0.30 -3.27 17.57
N ARG A 17 0.22 -2.70 18.79
CA ARG A 17 -0.41 -1.38 19.06
C ARG A 17 0.39 -0.19 18.51
N TYR A 18 1.54 -0.44 17.88
CA TYR A 18 2.36 0.58 17.23
C TYR A 18 2.16 0.59 15.71
N GLY A 19 1.13 -0.10 15.20
CA GLY A 19 0.84 -0.11 13.77
C GLY A 19 1.96 -0.74 12.94
N VAL A 20 2.71 -1.70 13.50
CA VAL A 20 3.71 -2.45 12.75
C VAL A 20 3.00 -3.42 11.80
N LEU A 21 3.24 -3.21 10.51
CA LEU A 21 2.82 -4.10 9.44
C LEU A 21 3.94 -5.10 9.17
N THR A 22 3.66 -6.38 9.34
CA THR A 22 4.60 -7.46 9.01
C THR A 22 4.13 -8.25 7.79
N ASP A 23 5.10 -8.75 7.04
CA ASP A 23 4.89 -9.74 5.98
C ASP A 23 4.38 -11.07 6.59
N GLN A 24 3.59 -11.84 5.85
CA GLN A 24 3.08 -13.16 6.27
C GLN A 24 4.19 -14.24 6.27
N VAL A 25 5.37 -14.00 5.70
CA VAL A 25 6.43 -15.01 5.62
C VAL A 25 7.12 -15.23 6.98
N GLY A 26 6.56 -16.14 7.77
CA GLY A 26 7.26 -16.84 8.87
C GLY A 26 7.05 -16.29 10.28
N ILE A 27 7.54 -17.06 11.26
CA ILE A 27 7.41 -16.80 12.71
C ILE A 27 8.28 -15.63 13.21
N ASP A 28 9.15 -15.10 12.33
CA ASP A 28 10.07 -13.98 12.54
C ASP A 28 9.86 -12.86 11.49
N GLY A 29 8.59 -12.58 11.14
CA GLY A 29 8.19 -11.74 9.99
C GLY A 29 8.95 -10.42 9.84
N ARG A 30 9.24 -10.04 8.59
CA ARG A 30 9.88 -8.76 8.26
C ARG A 30 8.91 -7.59 8.48
N THR A 31 9.38 -6.53 9.12
CA THR A 31 8.65 -5.26 9.18
C THR A 31 8.60 -4.64 7.78
N VAL A 32 7.38 -4.49 7.25
CA VAL A 32 7.09 -3.82 5.97
C VAL A 32 6.98 -2.32 6.17
N CYS A 33 6.27 -1.90 7.23
CA CYS A 33 6.04 -0.51 7.56
C CYS A 33 5.77 -0.35 9.06
N THR A 34 6.14 0.81 9.62
CA THR A 34 5.76 1.21 10.98
C THR A 34 4.96 2.50 10.88
N VAL A 35 3.70 2.47 11.32
CA VAL A 35 2.87 3.68 11.40
C VAL A 35 3.13 4.32 12.75
N TRP A 36 3.75 5.51 12.78
CA TRP A 36 4.08 6.20 14.03
C TRP A 36 2.97 7.10 14.55
N VAL A 37 2.65 6.99 15.85
CA VAL A 37 1.83 7.98 16.55
C VAL A 37 2.49 9.35 16.43
N ARG A 38 1.68 10.41 16.24
CA ARG A 38 2.15 11.78 16.44
C ARG A 38 2.58 11.89 17.90
N GLN A 39 3.88 11.91 18.19
CA GLN A 39 4.37 12.04 19.56
C GLN A 39 3.71 13.25 20.21
N GLN A 40 2.84 13.03 21.20
CA GLN A 40 2.47 14.08 22.13
C GLN A 40 3.66 14.29 23.06
N GLY A 41 4.60 15.16 22.65
CA GLY A 41 5.59 15.85 23.48
C GLY A 41 6.36 15.02 24.52
N HIS A 42 7.67 14.83 24.30
CA HIS A 42 8.69 14.60 25.34
C HIS A 42 8.30 13.72 26.54
N ARG A 43 7.74 12.52 26.32
CA ARG A 43 7.68 11.50 27.37
C ARG A 43 8.63 10.35 27.05
N PRO A 44 9.74 10.21 27.79
CA PRO A 44 10.46 8.96 27.84
C PRO A 44 9.59 7.96 28.61
N SER A 45 9.38 6.76 28.05
CA SER A 45 8.87 5.55 28.71
C SER A 45 7.40 5.47 29.17
N GLY A 46 6.51 6.38 28.79
CA GLY A 46 5.08 6.13 28.92
C GLY A 46 4.60 5.32 27.73
N VAL A 47 4.23 4.04 27.91
CA VAL A 47 3.48 3.31 26.88
C VAL A 47 2.22 4.13 26.61
N ASP A 48 2.14 4.78 25.46
CA ASP A 48 0.97 5.53 25.02
C ASP A 48 -0.17 4.52 24.83
N THR A 49 -0.89 4.25 25.91
CA THR A 49 -2.09 3.39 25.94
C THR A 49 -3.33 4.12 25.41
N GLU A 50 -3.19 5.36 24.94
CA GLU A 50 -4.31 6.08 24.34
C GLU A 50 -4.67 5.47 22.98
N PRO A 51 -5.97 5.27 22.71
CA PRO A 51 -6.44 4.89 21.39
C PRO A 51 -5.87 5.84 20.34
N TRP A 52 -5.40 5.28 19.22
CA TRP A 52 -4.87 6.06 18.10
C TRP A 52 -5.67 5.76 16.82
N PRO A 53 -6.88 6.34 16.68
CA PRO A 53 -7.80 5.96 15.61
C PRO A 53 -7.25 6.25 14.21
N GLU A 54 -6.46 7.31 14.05
CA GLU A 54 -5.83 7.67 12.78
C GLU A 54 -4.80 6.63 12.35
N GLY A 55 -3.94 6.17 13.28
CA GLY A 55 -2.94 5.16 12.95
C GLY A 55 -3.54 3.79 12.68
N GLU A 56 -4.56 3.39 13.41
CA GLU A 56 -5.32 2.18 13.12
C GLU A 56 -6.01 2.24 11.76
N ALA A 57 -6.53 3.42 11.36
CA ALA A 57 -7.09 3.62 10.04
C ALA A 57 -6.01 3.54 8.94
N ASN A 58 -4.88 4.22 9.12
CA ASN A 58 -3.76 4.19 8.18
C ASN A 58 -3.16 2.79 8.05
N ALA A 59 -2.97 2.08 9.17
CA ALA A 59 -2.46 0.70 9.17
C ALA A 59 -3.41 -0.25 8.42
N ARG A 60 -4.73 -0.11 8.60
CA ARG A 60 -5.72 -0.88 7.82
C ARG A 60 -5.66 -0.56 6.33
N LEU A 61 -5.51 0.72 5.96
CA LEU A 61 -5.41 1.13 4.57
C LEU A 61 -4.15 0.56 3.90
N ILE A 62 -3.00 0.64 4.59
CA ILE A 62 -1.74 0.11 4.08
C ILE A 62 -1.80 -1.42 3.99
N ALA A 63 -2.35 -2.10 5.01
CA ALA A 63 -2.50 -3.56 5.00
C ALA A 63 -3.28 -4.07 3.78
N ALA A 64 -4.28 -3.30 3.33
CA ALA A 64 -5.11 -3.62 2.17
C ALA A 64 -4.49 -3.21 0.82
N ALA A 65 -3.30 -2.61 0.79
CA ALA A 65 -2.71 -2.10 -0.45
C ALA A 65 -2.48 -3.19 -1.53
N PRO A 66 -2.06 -4.43 -1.20
CA PRO A 66 -1.97 -5.50 -2.19
C PRO A 66 -3.33 -5.81 -2.85
N GLU A 67 -4.38 -5.98 -2.05
CA GLU A 67 -5.73 -6.27 -2.54
C GLU A 67 -6.33 -5.10 -3.33
N LEU A 68 -6.03 -3.86 -2.92
CA LEU A 68 -6.43 -2.66 -3.67
C LEU A 68 -5.72 -2.56 -5.02
N LEU A 69 -4.44 -2.95 -5.12
CA LEU A 69 -3.70 -2.97 -6.38
C LEU A 69 -4.28 -3.99 -7.35
N ASP A 70 -4.58 -5.21 -6.86
CA ASP A 70 -5.18 -6.26 -7.68
C ASP A 70 -6.57 -5.86 -8.18
N ALA A 71 -7.43 -5.33 -7.29
CA ALA A 71 -8.73 -4.81 -7.70
C ALA A 71 -8.62 -3.66 -8.72
N LEU A 72 -7.63 -2.77 -8.58
CA LEU A 72 -7.41 -1.67 -9.54
C LEU A 72 -6.97 -2.19 -10.91
N ARG A 73 -6.15 -3.25 -10.97
CA ARG A 73 -5.74 -3.91 -12.22
C ARG A 73 -6.95 -4.52 -12.93
N GLU A 74 -7.78 -5.28 -12.22
CA GLU A 74 -9.00 -5.88 -12.77
C GLU A 74 -9.96 -4.82 -13.31
N LEU A 75 -10.13 -3.72 -12.58
CA LEU A 75 -10.96 -2.59 -13.02
C LEU A 75 -10.36 -1.90 -14.25
N ALA A 76 -9.05 -1.67 -14.28
CA ALA A 76 -8.40 -1.05 -15.43
C ALA A 76 -8.59 -1.92 -16.68
N GLU A 77 -8.32 -3.24 -16.57
CA GLU A 77 -8.51 -4.20 -17.65
C GLU A 77 -9.95 -4.21 -18.17
N LEU A 78 -10.95 -4.25 -17.28
CA LEU A 78 -12.36 -4.22 -17.66
C LEU A 78 -12.71 -2.94 -18.46
N VAL A 79 -12.19 -1.79 -18.05
CA VAL A 79 -12.40 -0.53 -18.77
C VAL A 79 -11.73 -0.56 -20.14
N VAL A 80 -10.51 -1.11 -20.26
CA VAL A 80 -9.85 -1.28 -21.57
C VAL A 80 -10.68 -2.17 -22.49
N LEU A 81 -11.18 -3.30 -21.98
CA LEU A 81 -11.97 -4.24 -22.76
C LEU A 81 -13.28 -3.61 -23.25
N GLN A 82 -13.92 -2.78 -22.44
CA GLN A 82 -15.21 -2.18 -22.77
C GLN A 82 -15.11 -0.92 -23.62
N PHE A 83 -14.10 -0.08 -23.40
CA PHE A 83 -13.99 1.26 -23.99
C PHE A 83 -12.74 1.49 -24.83
N GLY A 84 -11.83 0.51 -24.88
CA GLY A 84 -10.53 0.63 -25.54
C GLY A 84 -9.49 1.37 -24.70
N MET A 85 -8.27 1.39 -25.22
CA MET A 85 -7.17 2.13 -24.60
C MET A 85 -7.31 3.63 -24.90
N PRO A 86 -7.12 4.53 -23.91
CA PRO A 86 -7.16 5.95 -24.16
C PRO A 86 -5.96 6.33 -25.04
N PRO A 87 -6.11 7.38 -25.88
CA PRO A 87 -5.01 7.85 -26.70
C PRO A 87 -3.87 8.40 -25.82
N PRO A 88 -2.63 8.39 -26.31
CA PRO A 88 -1.50 8.97 -25.58
C PRO A 88 -1.77 10.42 -25.16
N GLY A 89 -1.47 10.77 -23.90
CA GLY A 89 -1.67 12.11 -23.36
C GLY A 89 -3.12 12.44 -22.95
N ALA A 90 -4.03 11.46 -22.97
CA ALA A 90 -5.37 11.66 -22.43
C ALA A 90 -5.36 11.75 -20.90
N ASP A 91 -5.99 12.79 -20.36
CA ASP A 91 -6.27 12.89 -18.94
C ASP A 91 -7.61 12.21 -18.61
N GLY A 92 -7.58 11.19 -17.76
CA GLY A 92 -8.80 10.48 -17.38
C GLY A 92 -8.62 9.49 -16.24
N PRO A 93 -9.73 8.93 -15.70
CA PRO A 93 -9.69 7.97 -14.60
C PRO A 93 -8.84 6.75 -14.90
N LEU A 94 -8.95 6.20 -16.12
CA LEU A 94 -8.16 5.04 -16.55
C LEU A 94 -6.66 5.37 -16.61
N GLN A 95 -6.28 6.53 -17.17
CA GLN A 95 -4.87 6.95 -17.21
C GLN A 95 -4.29 7.11 -15.80
N LYS A 96 -5.07 7.66 -14.87
CA LYS A 96 -4.68 7.78 -13.45
C LYS A 96 -4.52 6.40 -12.79
N ALA A 97 -5.39 5.45 -13.09
CA ALA A 97 -5.30 4.08 -12.59
C ALA A 97 -4.05 3.37 -13.13
N LEU A 98 -3.80 3.44 -14.44
CA LEU A 98 -2.62 2.86 -15.08
C LEU A 98 -1.32 3.45 -14.52
N ALA A 99 -1.27 4.78 -14.33
CA ALA A 99 -0.13 5.45 -13.72
C ALA A 99 0.11 5.00 -12.27
N ALA A 100 -0.95 4.81 -11.48
CA ALA A 100 -0.84 4.30 -10.12
C ALA A 100 -0.35 2.84 -10.07
N ILE A 101 -0.81 1.99 -10.98
CA ILE A 101 -0.36 0.60 -11.12
C ILE A 101 1.13 0.57 -11.51
N ALA A 102 1.52 1.32 -12.54
CA ALA A 102 2.91 1.42 -12.99
C ALA A 102 3.84 1.85 -11.85
N LYS A 103 3.42 2.84 -11.06
CA LYS A 103 4.14 3.26 -9.85
C LYS A 103 4.33 2.13 -8.84
N ALA A 104 3.27 1.37 -8.58
CA ALA A 104 3.29 0.29 -7.62
C ALA A 104 4.18 -0.88 -8.08
N ASP A 105 4.27 -1.10 -9.39
CA ASP A 105 5.13 -2.10 -10.02
C ASP A 105 6.60 -1.66 -10.16
N GLY A 106 6.93 -0.45 -9.73
CA GLY A 106 8.29 0.09 -9.81
C GLY A 106 8.67 0.61 -11.19
N ASP A 107 7.71 0.69 -12.11
CA ASP A 107 7.94 1.24 -13.44
C ASP A 107 8.06 2.77 -13.34
N THR A 108 9.26 3.28 -13.60
CA THR A 108 9.66 4.67 -13.28
C THR A 108 9.64 5.61 -14.48
N THR A 109 9.07 5.20 -15.61
CA THR A 109 8.83 6.09 -16.75
C THR A 109 7.62 7.00 -16.49
N TRP A 110 7.90 8.18 -15.93
CA TRP A 110 6.98 9.32 -15.80
C TRP A 110 7.23 10.36 -16.90
#